data_AF-A0A9X5X7R1-F1
#
_entry.id   AF-A0A9X5X7R1-F1
#
_cell.length_a   1.000
_cell.length_b   1.000
_cell.length_c   1.000
_cell.angle_alpha   90.00
_cell.angle_beta   90.00
_cell.angle_gamma   90.00
#
_symmetry.space_group_name_H-M   'P 1'
#
loop_
_entity.id
_entity.type
_entity.pdbx_description
1 polymer ?
#
loop_
_entity_poly.entity_id
_entity_poly.type
_entity_poly.pdbx_seq_one_letter_code
_entity_poly.pdbx_strand_id
1 'polypeptide(L)'
;MSNLANQLVVAEREEVARGIRTLLAHPLLTERRDPVAFELVRRRREPLARWFDYTLGWSLVVESRQGYARLTKVRAYGTGEAGDRPARRPRSGRAPLDRLRYVLLCVTCAELLSVPVTTVGLLADRVVRAMAADDALPAFDTTHRATRMAFVDVLRLLESYGALTTLDGATDSFTDSADAKVLYRVQPGVLLRLPAAPVGPSRIAADESITPDDVSGAFDDLLAALVAERRYGTEAEEAPSAQRNLWLRHSVLRRLFDDPVVHRDDLTEAQLSYLASLTGRQVMRRAAEQAGFVLEERADGWLLADPEAVATDEKFPDDSSHAKIAALLMLDTITGAA
;
A
#
# COMPACT_ATOMS: atom_id res chain seq x y z
N MET A 1 -6.70 -15.96 -39.88
CA MET A 1 -6.02 -14.75 -39.34
C MET A 1 -6.86 -13.99 -38.32
N SER A 2 -8.18 -13.77 -38.53
CA SER A 2 -9.06 -13.08 -37.55
C SER A 2 -9.15 -13.76 -36.16
N ASN A 3 -9.14 -15.10 -36.11
CA ASN A 3 -9.26 -15.82 -34.82
C ASN A 3 -8.02 -15.64 -33.91
N LEU A 4 -6.81 -15.68 -34.48
CA LEU A 4 -5.57 -15.48 -33.72
C LEU A 4 -5.45 -14.05 -33.18
N ALA A 5 -5.81 -13.05 -33.98
CA ALA A 5 -5.82 -11.66 -33.55
C ALA A 5 -6.79 -11.43 -32.39
N ASN A 6 -7.98 -12.03 -32.46
CA ASN A 6 -8.96 -11.97 -31.37
C ASN A 6 -8.46 -12.67 -30.10
N GLN A 7 -7.83 -13.84 -30.23
CA GLN A 7 -7.24 -14.57 -29.10
C GLN A 7 -6.13 -13.75 -28.41
N LEU A 8 -5.27 -13.08 -29.18
CA LEU A 8 -4.21 -12.21 -28.63
C LEU A 8 -4.78 -11.01 -27.86
N VAL A 9 -5.86 -10.40 -28.35
CA VAL A 9 -6.54 -9.30 -27.65
C VAL A 9 -7.17 -9.76 -26.34
N VAL A 10 -7.79 -10.96 -26.32
CA VAL A 10 -8.37 -11.53 -25.10
C VAL A 10 -7.27 -11.84 -24.09
N ALA A 11 -6.21 -12.51 -24.50
CA ALA A 11 -5.08 -12.82 -23.63
C ALA A 11 -4.42 -11.55 -23.05
N GLU A 12 -4.27 -10.50 -23.87
CA GLU A 12 -3.76 -9.21 -23.37
C GLU A 12 -4.68 -8.59 -22.31
N ARG A 13 -6.01 -8.64 -22.51
CA ARG A 13 -6.97 -8.13 -21.52
C ARG A 13 -6.88 -8.90 -20.20
N GLU A 14 -6.79 -10.22 -20.26
CA GLU A 14 -6.64 -11.08 -19.07
C GLU A 14 -5.33 -10.79 -18.33
N GLU A 15 -4.23 -10.62 -19.05
CA GLU A 15 -2.94 -10.24 -18.48
C GLU A 15 -2.97 -8.86 -17.82
N VAL A 16 -3.63 -7.87 -18.44
CA VAL A 16 -3.80 -6.53 -17.86
C VAL A 16 -4.67 -6.59 -16.61
N ALA A 17 -5.81 -7.30 -16.65
CA ALA A 17 -6.69 -7.48 -15.49
C ALA A 17 -5.96 -8.17 -14.33
N ARG A 18 -5.17 -9.21 -14.61
CA ARG A 18 -4.30 -9.84 -13.61
C ARG A 18 -3.29 -8.86 -13.05
N GLY A 19 -2.59 -8.13 -13.91
CA GLY A 19 -1.57 -7.16 -13.50
C GLY A 19 -2.14 -6.05 -12.61
N ILE A 20 -3.36 -5.58 -12.89
CA ILE A 20 -4.07 -4.62 -12.04
C ILE A 20 -4.31 -5.23 -10.65
N ARG A 21 -4.95 -6.40 -10.57
CA ARG A 21 -5.25 -7.07 -9.29
C ARG A 21 -3.99 -7.37 -8.47
N THR A 22 -2.93 -7.85 -9.14
CA THR A 22 -1.63 -8.09 -8.50
C THR A 22 -1.04 -6.82 -7.88
N LEU A 23 -1.08 -5.69 -8.60
CA LEU A 23 -0.55 -4.41 -8.09
C LEU A 23 -1.45 -3.78 -7.03
N LEU A 24 -2.74 -4.07 -7.02
CA LEU A 24 -3.65 -3.66 -5.95
C LEU A 24 -3.33 -4.38 -4.63
N ALA A 25 -3.07 -5.70 -4.67
CA ALA A 25 -2.64 -6.48 -3.50
C ALA A 25 -1.19 -6.19 -3.09
N HIS A 26 -0.30 -6.01 -4.06
CA HIS A 26 1.13 -5.80 -3.84
C HIS A 26 1.61 -4.52 -4.52
N PRO A 27 1.36 -3.34 -3.89
CA PRO A 27 1.73 -2.05 -4.47
C PRO A 27 3.25 -1.83 -4.61
N LEU A 28 4.06 -2.67 -3.96
CA LEU A 28 5.50 -2.77 -4.19
C LEU A 28 5.81 -4.23 -4.56
N LEU A 29 6.24 -4.43 -5.79
CA LEU A 29 6.57 -5.72 -6.37
C LEU A 29 8.04 -5.74 -6.76
N THR A 30 8.75 -6.82 -6.40
CA THR A 30 10.15 -7.00 -6.77
C THR A 30 10.35 -8.33 -7.48
N GLU A 31 11.24 -8.35 -8.47
CA GLU A 31 11.58 -9.54 -9.26
C GLU A 31 12.05 -10.70 -8.37
N ARG A 32 12.78 -10.39 -7.30
CA ARG A 32 13.28 -11.41 -6.36
C ARG A 32 12.17 -12.07 -5.56
N ARG A 33 11.10 -11.34 -5.24
CA ARG A 33 9.99 -11.85 -4.42
C ARG A 33 8.99 -12.64 -5.26
N ASP A 34 8.65 -12.11 -6.44
CA ASP A 34 7.73 -12.75 -7.36
C ASP A 34 8.13 -12.44 -8.81
N PRO A 35 9.02 -13.27 -9.41
CA PRO A 35 9.52 -13.03 -10.76
C PRO A 35 8.42 -13.16 -11.81
N VAL A 36 7.43 -14.03 -11.60
CA VAL A 36 6.33 -14.26 -12.55
C VAL A 36 5.41 -13.05 -12.61
N ALA A 37 4.97 -12.56 -11.44
CA ALA A 37 4.17 -11.34 -11.37
C ALA A 37 4.93 -10.12 -11.88
N PHE A 38 6.22 -10.01 -11.54
CA PHE A 38 7.05 -8.89 -12.00
C PHE A 38 7.18 -8.89 -13.52
N GLU A 39 7.41 -10.05 -14.13
CA GLU A 39 7.47 -10.21 -15.58
C GLU A 39 6.16 -9.84 -16.28
N LEU A 40 5.02 -10.20 -15.70
CA LEU A 40 3.70 -9.76 -16.19
C LEU A 40 3.58 -8.23 -16.17
N VAL A 41 3.88 -7.60 -15.03
CA VAL A 41 3.81 -6.14 -14.88
C VAL A 41 4.80 -5.44 -15.81
N ARG A 42 6.00 -5.97 -15.96
CA ARG A 42 7.03 -5.44 -16.87
C ARG A 42 6.60 -5.48 -18.33
N ARG A 43 6.01 -6.60 -18.75
CA ARG A 43 5.46 -6.82 -20.10
C ARG A 43 4.32 -5.85 -20.40
N ARG A 44 3.41 -5.64 -19.44
CA ARG A 44 2.19 -4.82 -19.58
C ARG A 44 2.30 -3.43 -18.94
N ARG A 45 3.51 -2.92 -18.72
CA ARG A 45 3.76 -1.65 -18.01
C ARG A 45 2.95 -0.47 -18.54
N GLU A 46 2.82 -0.34 -19.86
CA GLU A 46 2.17 0.81 -20.50
C GLU A 46 0.63 0.77 -20.36
N PRO A 47 -0.07 -0.32 -20.71
CA PRO A 47 -1.49 -0.47 -20.37
C PRO A 47 -1.78 -0.30 -18.88
N LEU A 48 -0.96 -0.90 -18.00
CA LEU A 48 -1.16 -0.82 -16.55
C LEU A 48 -1.00 0.61 -16.04
N ALA A 49 0.09 1.29 -16.40
CA ALA A 49 0.33 2.67 -15.97
C ALA A 49 -0.77 3.63 -16.44
N ARG A 50 -1.23 3.47 -17.70
CA ARG A 50 -2.35 4.26 -18.22
C ARG A 50 -3.65 3.98 -17.48
N TRP A 51 -3.94 2.71 -17.18
CA TRP A 51 -5.16 2.35 -16.46
C TRP A 51 -5.16 2.93 -15.05
N PHE A 52 -4.05 2.82 -14.30
CA PHE A 52 -3.94 3.36 -12.94
C PHE A 52 -4.02 4.89 -12.91
N ASP A 53 -3.34 5.60 -13.82
CA ASP A 53 -3.38 7.06 -13.85
C ASP A 53 -4.76 7.58 -14.31
N TYR A 54 -5.36 6.97 -15.33
CA TYR A 54 -6.68 7.39 -15.81
C TYR A 54 -7.80 7.05 -14.83
N THR A 55 -7.78 5.85 -14.24
CA THR A 55 -8.91 5.37 -13.42
C THR A 55 -8.80 5.87 -12.00
N LEU A 56 -7.59 5.81 -11.43
CA LEU A 56 -7.36 6.05 -10.01
C LEU A 56 -6.42 7.24 -9.77
N GLY A 57 -5.84 7.87 -10.80
CA GLY A 57 -4.82 8.90 -10.60
C GLY A 57 -3.58 8.42 -9.86
N TRP A 58 -3.35 7.11 -9.76
CA TRP A 58 -2.18 6.54 -9.09
C TRP A 58 -1.03 6.36 -10.08
N SER A 59 0.19 6.64 -9.63
CA SER A 59 1.37 6.49 -10.45
C SER A 59 1.95 5.08 -10.33
N LEU A 60 2.22 4.45 -11.47
CA LEU A 60 2.94 3.19 -11.55
C LEU A 60 4.34 3.45 -12.14
N VAL A 61 5.38 3.15 -11.38
CA VAL A 61 6.77 3.18 -11.83
C VAL A 61 7.27 1.76 -11.95
N VAL A 62 7.83 1.39 -13.12
CA VAL A 62 8.40 0.06 -13.37
C VAL A 62 9.86 0.22 -13.78
N GLU A 63 10.78 -0.12 -12.88
CA GLU A 63 12.22 -0.04 -13.11
C GLU A 63 12.76 -1.42 -13.46
N SER A 64 12.68 -1.78 -14.75
CA SER A 64 13.05 -3.11 -15.23
C SER A 64 14.50 -3.49 -14.90
N ARG A 65 15.43 -2.52 -14.95
CA ARG A 65 16.86 -2.76 -14.65
C ARG A 65 17.13 -2.94 -13.16
N GLN A 66 16.29 -2.37 -12.30
CA GLN A 66 16.42 -2.48 -10.85
C GLN A 66 15.51 -3.58 -10.27
N GLY A 67 14.74 -4.27 -11.11
CA GLY A 67 13.92 -5.41 -10.72
C GLY A 67 12.76 -5.05 -9.79
N TYR A 68 12.16 -3.87 -9.91
CA TYR A 68 10.99 -3.51 -9.09
C TYR A 68 9.92 -2.70 -9.83
N ALA A 69 8.69 -2.81 -9.34
CA ALA A 69 7.54 -2.00 -9.73
C ALA A 69 6.87 -1.43 -8.48
N ARG A 70 6.51 -0.14 -8.52
CA ARG A 70 5.86 0.57 -7.42
C ARG A 70 4.60 1.28 -7.92
N LEU A 71 3.45 0.86 -7.41
CA LEU A 71 2.18 1.57 -7.51
C LEU A 71 2.03 2.50 -6.29
N THR A 72 2.04 3.81 -6.51
CA THR A 72 1.86 4.80 -5.45
C THR A 72 0.37 5.03 -5.21
N LYS A 73 -0.18 4.33 -4.21
CA LYS A 73 -1.56 4.52 -3.78
C LYS A 73 -1.68 5.77 -2.90
N VAL A 74 -2.56 6.67 -3.29
CA VAL A 74 -2.94 7.85 -2.49
C VAL A 74 -4.29 7.58 -1.85
N ARG A 75 -4.33 7.62 -0.52
CA ARG A 75 -5.56 7.58 0.28
C ARG A 75 -5.77 8.94 0.92
N ALA A 76 -6.80 9.64 0.45
CA ALA A 76 -7.21 10.94 0.96
C ALA A 76 -8.61 10.90 1.58
N TYR A 77 -9.17 9.70 1.75
CA TYR A 77 -10.46 9.46 2.40
C TYR A 77 -10.21 8.75 3.73
N GLY A 78 -11.11 8.99 4.71
CA GLY A 78 -11.04 8.36 6.02
C GLY A 78 -11.07 6.84 5.93
N THR A 79 -10.65 6.18 7.00
CA THR A 79 -10.52 4.72 7.04
C THR A 79 -11.86 3.97 7.07
N GLY A 80 -12.97 4.67 7.30
CA GLY A 80 -14.32 4.11 7.33
C GLY A 80 -14.42 2.91 8.28
N GLU A 81 -15.30 1.96 7.97
CA GLU A 81 -15.38 0.69 8.70
C GLU A 81 -14.16 -0.22 8.48
N ALA A 82 -13.40 -0.02 7.39
CA ALA A 82 -12.23 -0.81 7.06
C ALA A 82 -11.05 -0.57 8.03
N GLY A 83 -11.08 0.54 8.78
CA GLY A 83 -10.08 0.88 9.78
C GLY A 83 -8.69 1.16 9.22
N ASP A 84 -7.76 1.46 10.12
CA ASP A 84 -6.37 1.72 9.74
C ASP A 84 -5.74 0.46 9.13
N ARG A 85 -4.86 0.65 8.14
CA ARG A 85 -4.10 -0.45 7.50
C ARG A 85 -2.63 -0.40 7.92
N PRO A 86 -2.33 -0.65 9.21
CA PRO A 86 -0.98 -0.53 9.70
C PRO A 86 -0.07 -1.57 9.05
N ALA A 87 1.22 -1.25 8.96
CA ALA A 87 2.22 -2.27 8.72
C ALA A 87 2.13 -3.33 9.82
N ARG A 88 2.25 -4.61 9.43
CA ARG A 88 2.13 -5.74 10.35
C ARG A 88 3.47 -6.41 10.55
N ARG A 89 3.74 -6.85 11.77
CA ARG A 89 4.95 -7.57 12.14
C ARG A 89 5.01 -8.89 11.35
N PRO A 90 6.16 -9.25 10.76
CA PRO A 90 6.33 -10.50 10.02
C PRO A 90 6.55 -11.69 10.98
N ARG A 91 5.60 -11.89 11.90
CA ARG A 91 5.58 -12.97 12.90
C ARG A 91 4.22 -13.65 12.94
N SER A 92 4.16 -14.79 13.64
CA SER A 92 2.90 -15.39 14.07
C SER A 92 2.02 -14.35 14.77
N GLY A 93 0.78 -14.18 14.30
CA GLY A 93 -0.20 -13.22 14.84
C GLY A 93 -0.23 -11.86 14.12
N ARG A 94 0.76 -11.51 13.29
CA ARG A 94 0.74 -10.31 12.41
C ARG A 94 0.25 -9.03 13.10
N ALA A 95 0.66 -8.82 14.35
CA ALA A 95 0.26 -7.65 15.12
C ALA A 95 0.72 -6.35 14.43
N PRO A 96 -0.03 -5.25 14.53
CA PRO A 96 0.39 -3.94 14.03
C PRO A 96 1.75 -3.50 14.59
N LEU A 97 2.49 -2.71 13.80
CA LEU A 97 3.65 -1.97 14.30
C LEU A 97 3.20 -0.95 15.35
N ASP A 98 3.94 -0.88 16.45
CA ASP A 98 3.78 0.17 17.45
C ASP A 98 4.63 1.39 17.11
N ARG A 99 4.47 2.47 17.88
CA ARG A 99 5.20 3.73 17.71
C ARG A 99 6.72 3.50 17.57
N LEU A 100 7.30 2.70 18.46
CA LEU A 100 8.74 2.41 18.45
C LEU A 100 9.18 1.77 17.12
N ARG A 101 8.44 0.78 16.61
CA ARG A 101 8.78 0.12 15.33
C ARG A 101 8.64 1.05 14.12
N TYR A 102 7.69 1.98 14.14
CA TYR A 102 7.60 3.01 13.09
C TYR A 102 8.79 3.98 13.15
N VAL A 103 9.19 4.43 14.34
CA VAL A 103 10.40 5.25 14.52
C VAL A 103 11.63 4.50 14.00
N LEU A 104 11.81 3.25 14.43
CA LEU A 104 12.92 2.41 13.99
C LEU A 104 12.89 2.18 12.48
N LEU A 105 11.72 1.99 11.86
CA LEU A 105 11.59 1.86 10.42
C LEU A 105 12.15 3.09 9.70
N CYS A 106 11.76 4.30 10.13
CA CYS A 106 12.22 5.55 9.52
C CYS A 106 13.74 5.74 9.69
N VAL A 107 14.25 5.62 10.92
CA VAL A 107 15.69 5.80 11.22
C VAL A 107 16.53 4.74 10.52
N THR A 108 16.10 3.48 10.53
CA THR A 108 16.81 2.39 9.85
C THR A 108 16.85 2.62 8.34
N CYS A 109 15.75 3.06 7.72
CA CYS A 109 15.74 3.41 6.30
C CYS A 109 16.75 4.53 5.99
N ALA A 110 16.82 5.57 6.82
CA ALA A 110 17.76 6.68 6.64
C ALA A 110 19.22 6.19 6.72
N GLU A 111 19.56 5.37 7.74
CA GLU A 111 20.91 4.83 7.90
C GLU A 111 21.32 3.89 6.77
N LEU A 112 20.39 3.12 6.22
CA LEU A 112 20.65 2.20 5.11
C LEU A 112 20.98 2.91 3.79
N LEU A 113 20.51 4.15 3.57
CA LEU A 113 20.85 4.90 2.36
C LEU A 113 22.34 5.24 2.26
N SER A 114 23.06 5.25 3.38
CA SER A 114 24.48 5.61 3.43
C SER A 114 25.44 4.50 2.98
N VAL A 115 25.00 3.24 2.95
CA VAL A 115 25.87 2.08 2.68
C VAL A 115 25.20 1.00 1.83
N PRO A 116 25.88 0.43 0.82
CA PRO A 116 25.31 -0.61 -0.04
C PRO A 116 25.28 -2.01 0.63
N VAL A 117 26.18 -2.25 1.60
CA VAL A 117 26.32 -3.51 2.34
C VAL A 117 26.64 -3.18 3.79
N THR A 118 26.00 -3.86 4.74
CA THR A 118 26.22 -3.63 6.17
C THR A 118 25.99 -4.92 6.96
N THR A 119 26.41 -4.94 8.23
CA THR A 119 26.06 -6.01 9.17
C THR A 119 25.00 -5.52 10.16
N VAL A 120 24.28 -6.45 10.79
CA VAL A 120 23.25 -6.11 11.78
C VAL A 120 23.81 -5.27 12.95
N GLY A 121 25.00 -5.60 13.45
CA GLY A 121 25.64 -4.86 14.54
C GLY A 121 26.05 -3.44 14.13
N LEU A 122 26.71 -3.27 12.98
CA LEU A 122 27.09 -1.94 12.48
C LEU A 122 25.87 -1.05 12.21
N LEU A 123 24.79 -1.64 11.68
CA LEU A 123 23.54 -0.93 11.46
C LEU A 123 22.87 -0.54 12.78
N ALA A 124 22.83 -1.45 13.74
CA ALA A 124 22.30 -1.19 15.08
C ALA A 124 23.06 -0.02 15.75
N ASP A 125 24.38 -0.03 15.72
CA ASP A 125 25.21 1.05 16.29
C ASP A 125 24.94 2.41 15.65
N ARG A 126 24.68 2.44 14.34
CA ARG A 126 24.30 3.66 13.62
C ARG A 126 22.93 4.15 14.03
N VAL A 127 21.95 3.26 14.13
CA VAL A 127 20.60 3.59 14.59
C VAL A 127 20.63 4.11 16.03
N VAL A 128 21.40 3.49 16.93
CA VAL A 128 21.61 3.97 18.31
C VAL A 128 22.15 5.40 18.30
N ARG A 129 23.20 5.67 17.53
CA ARG A 129 23.78 7.02 17.43
C ARG A 129 22.81 8.04 16.83
N ALA A 130 22.09 7.67 15.78
CA ALA A 130 21.11 8.54 15.12
C ALA A 130 19.97 8.90 16.06
N MET A 131 19.45 7.92 16.82
CA MET A 131 18.38 8.16 17.79
C MET A 131 18.86 8.98 18.99
N ALA A 132 20.11 8.80 19.43
CA ALA A 132 20.68 9.58 20.52
C ALA A 132 21.05 11.04 20.13
N ALA A 133 21.12 11.34 18.83
CA ALA A 133 21.46 12.67 18.33
C ALA A 133 20.24 13.60 18.18
N ASP A 134 19.03 13.07 18.33
CA ASP A 134 17.77 13.80 18.17
C ASP A 134 16.92 13.66 19.44
N ASP A 135 16.77 14.75 20.17
CA ASP A 135 16.05 14.80 21.46
C ASP A 135 14.55 14.46 21.32
N ALA A 136 13.98 14.52 20.11
CA ALA A 136 12.59 14.13 19.86
C ALA A 136 12.40 12.60 19.79
N LEU A 137 13.48 11.82 19.69
CA LEU A 137 13.44 10.37 19.54
C LEU A 137 13.62 9.66 20.90
N PRO A 138 12.96 8.51 21.10
CA PRO A 138 13.15 7.72 22.32
C PRO A 138 14.56 7.12 22.36
N ALA A 139 15.10 6.89 23.56
CA ALA A 139 16.34 6.14 23.70
C ALA A 139 16.20 4.71 23.15
N PHE A 140 17.19 4.27 22.39
CA PHE A 140 17.24 2.92 21.80
C PHE A 140 18.49 2.19 22.29
N ASP A 141 18.28 1.16 23.11
CA ASP A 141 19.35 0.35 23.69
C ASP A 141 19.23 -1.12 23.28
N THR A 142 20.23 -1.61 22.54
CA THR A 142 20.31 -2.98 22.05
C THR A 142 20.77 -3.99 23.09
N THR A 143 21.14 -3.59 24.31
CA THR A 143 21.39 -4.52 25.43
C THR A 143 20.10 -5.26 25.82
N HIS A 144 18.95 -4.62 25.67
CA HIS A 144 17.65 -5.18 25.99
C HIS A 144 17.10 -6.05 24.84
N ARG A 145 16.74 -7.30 25.16
CA ARG A 145 16.16 -8.25 24.21
C ARG A 145 14.90 -7.72 23.52
N ALA A 146 14.03 -7.02 24.25
CA ALA A 146 12.80 -6.45 23.69
C ALA A 146 13.07 -5.41 22.59
N THR A 147 14.10 -4.59 22.77
CA THR A 147 14.54 -3.58 21.80
C THR A 147 15.15 -4.23 20.56
N ARG A 148 16.01 -5.24 20.73
CA ARG A 148 16.53 -6.04 19.61
C ARG A 148 15.41 -6.72 18.84
N MET A 149 14.40 -7.23 19.54
CA MET A 149 13.22 -7.85 18.92
C MET A 149 12.44 -6.85 18.06
N ALA A 150 12.25 -5.62 18.53
CA ALA A 150 11.60 -4.55 17.74
C ALA A 150 12.41 -4.19 16.49
N PHE A 151 13.74 -4.14 16.62
CA PHE A 151 14.63 -3.89 15.48
C PHE A 151 14.59 -5.03 14.45
N VAL A 152 14.63 -6.29 14.90
CA VAL A 152 14.47 -7.47 14.03
C VAL A 152 13.14 -7.43 13.28
N ASP A 153 12.03 -7.03 13.92
CA ASP A 153 10.73 -6.90 13.25
C ASP A 153 10.77 -5.91 12.08
N VAL A 154 11.49 -4.80 12.25
CA VAL A 154 11.70 -3.78 11.21
C VAL A 154 12.59 -4.32 10.08
N LEU A 155 13.68 -5.01 10.41
CA LEU A 155 14.57 -5.61 9.40
C LEU A 155 13.84 -6.67 8.57
N ARG A 156 13.06 -7.54 9.22
CA ARG A 156 12.21 -8.52 8.54
C ARG A 156 11.13 -7.88 7.67
N LEU A 157 10.58 -6.73 8.09
CA LEU A 157 9.64 -5.98 7.26
C LEU A 157 10.33 -5.43 6.01
N LEU A 158 11.53 -4.86 6.15
CA LEU A 158 12.33 -4.36 5.02
C LEU A 158 12.80 -5.48 4.08
N GLU A 159 13.13 -6.66 4.61
CA GLU A 159 13.35 -7.87 3.81
C GLU A 159 12.11 -8.27 3.02
N SER A 160 10.92 -8.21 3.64
CA SER A 160 9.66 -8.53 2.96
C SER A 160 9.36 -7.57 1.79
N TYR A 161 9.81 -6.32 1.89
CA TYR A 161 9.73 -5.35 0.80
C TYR A 161 10.84 -5.51 -0.25
N GLY A 162 11.86 -6.34 0.01
CA GLY A 162 13.05 -6.47 -0.83
C GLY A 162 14.01 -5.29 -0.74
N ALA A 163 13.81 -4.38 0.23
CA ALA A 163 14.70 -3.25 0.50
C ALA A 163 16.01 -3.70 1.14
N LEU A 164 15.96 -4.81 1.87
CA LEU A 164 17.09 -5.54 2.42
C LEU A 164 17.13 -6.96 1.88
N THR A 165 18.34 -7.51 1.74
CA THR A 165 18.55 -8.91 1.42
C THR A 165 19.64 -9.47 2.32
N THR A 166 19.31 -10.51 3.06
CA THR A 166 20.28 -11.29 3.84
C THR A 166 21.19 -12.05 2.90
N LEU A 167 22.49 -11.79 2.98
CA LEU A 167 23.52 -12.51 2.24
C LEU A 167 24.11 -13.66 3.06
N ASP A 168 24.24 -13.46 4.37
CA ASP A 168 24.79 -14.45 5.31
C ASP A 168 24.19 -14.24 6.71
N GLY A 169 24.05 -15.33 7.47
CA GLY A 169 23.43 -15.36 8.80
C GLY A 169 21.89 -15.35 8.78
N ALA A 170 21.30 -15.27 9.98
CA ALA A 170 19.85 -15.24 10.17
C ALA A 170 19.45 -14.02 11.00
N THR A 171 18.61 -13.15 10.43
CA THR A 171 18.17 -11.89 11.07
C THR A 171 17.61 -12.08 12.48
N ASP A 172 16.89 -13.18 12.71
CA ASP A 172 16.30 -13.49 14.02
C ASP A 172 17.33 -13.73 15.11
N SER A 173 18.56 -14.18 14.76
CA SER A 173 19.61 -14.46 15.74
C SER A 173 20.05 -13.22 16.52
N PHE A 174 19.83 -12.01 15.95
CA PHE A 174 20.10 -10.76 16.66
C PHE A 174 19.17 -10.54 17.86
N THR A 175 18.00 -11.17 17.89
CA THR A 175 17.13 -11.13 19.07
C THR A 175 17.84 -11.74 20.28
N ASP A 176 18.51 -12.87 20.07
CA ASP A 176 19.09 -13.67 21.14
C ASP A 176 20.50 -13.20 21.52
N SER A 177 21.29 -12.71 20.55
CA SER A 177 22.63 -12.16 20.80
C SER A 177 22.89 -10.87 20.03
N ALA A 178 23.38 -9.84 20.73
CA ALA A 178 23.83 -8.59 20.11
C ALA A 178 25.07 -8.79 19.21
N ASP A 179 25.85 -9.85 19.45
CA ASP A 179 27.03 -10.21 18.67
C ASP A 179 26.71 -11.01 17.40
N ALA A 180 25.42 -11.19 17.08
CA ALA A 180 25.00 -11.90 15.88
C ALA A 180 25.62 -11.28 14.62
N LYS A 181 26.13 -12.15 13.73
CA LYS A 181 26.76 -11.76 12.47
C LYS A 181 25.81 -12.06 11.33
N VAL A 182 25.06 -11.04 10.92
CA VAL A 182 24.17 -11.10 9.76
C VAL A 182 24.60 -10.04 8.77
N LEU A 183 24.86 -10.45 7.53
CA LEU A 183 25.31 -9.58 6.45
C LEU A 183 24.13 -9.23 5.54
N TYR A 184 23.92 -7.95 5.29
CA TYR A 184 22.86 -7.44 4.42
C TYR A 184 23.40 -6.75 3.19
N ARG A 185 22.73 -6.97 2.07
CA ARG A 185 22.78 -6.11 0.89
C ARG A 185 21.58 -5.18 0.92
N VAL A 186 21.85 -3.89 0.71
CA VAL A 186 20.82 -2.85 0.64
C VAL A 186 20.39 -2.66 -0.81
N GLN A 187 19.09 -2.41 -1.02
CA GLN A 187 18.53 -1.98 -2.31
C GLN A 187 18.06 -0.52 -2.22
N PRO A 188 18.96 0.47 -2.44
CA PRO A 188 18.61 1.89 -2.29
C PRO A 188 17.44 2.33 -3.18
N GLY A 189 17.35 1.77 -4.39
CA GLY A 189 16.24 2.04 -5.31
C GLY A 189 14.88 1.67 -4.74
N VAL A 190 14.77 0.57 -3.99
CA VAL A 190 13.53 0.16 -3.33
C VAL A 190 13.27 0.99 -2.08
N LEU A 191 14.30 1.27 -1.27
CA LEU A 191 14.19 2.12 -0.08
C LEU A 191 13.62 3.50 -0.40
N LEU A 192 14.12 4.15 -1.46
CA LEU A 192 13.64 5.46 -1.91
C LEU A 192 12.20 5.45 -2.43
N ARG A 193 11.59 4.27 -2.63
CA ARG A 193 10.21 4.09 -3.08
C ARG A 193 9.24 3.66 -1.98
N LEU A 194 9.74 3.44 -0.75
CA LEU A 194 8.88 3.12 0.39
C LEU A 194 7.94 4.29 0.74
N PRO A 195 8.41 5.55 0.83
CA PRO A 195 7.51 6.68 1.01
C PRO A 195 6.58 6.83 -0.19
N ALA A 196 5.27 6.71 0.04
CA ALA A 196 4.24 6.86 -0.99
C ALA A 196 3.32 8.03 -0.66
N ALA A 197 3.91 9.23 -0.67
CA ALA A 197 3.21 10.48 -0.50
C ALA A 197 3.43 11.35 -1.75
N PRO A 198 2.36 11.93 -2.35
CA PRO A 198 2.48 12.93 -3.41
C PRO A 198 3.36 14.12 -3.04
N VAL A 199 3.31 14.54 -1.77
CA VAL A 199 4.12 15.62 -1.22
C VAL A 199 5.10 15.03 -0.22
N GLY A 200 6.39 15.33 -0.39
CA GLY A 200 7.43 14.86 0.53
C GLY A 200 7.37 15.60 1.88
N PRO A 201 7.61 14.92 3.02
CA PRO A 201 7.57 15.54 4.34
C PRO A 201 8.46 16.79 4.48
N SER A 202 9.63 16.80 3.83
CA SER A 202 10.55 17.94 3.85
C SER A 202 10.01 19.20 3.20
N ARG A 203 9.01 19.10 2.30
CA ARG A 203 8.34 20.27 1.71
C ARG A 203 7.26 20.84 2.61
N ILE A 204 6.68 20.00 3.47
CA ILE A 204 5.64 20.40 4.42
C ILE A 204 6.31 21.04 5.64
N ALA A 205 7.38 20.41 6.13
CA ALA A 205 8.19 20.92 7.24
C ALA A 205 9.04 22.16 6.89
N ALA A 206 9.11 22.56 5.61
CA ALA A 206 9.77 23.81 5.21
C ALA A 206 8.96 25.06 5.60
N ASP A 207 7.73 24.88 6.10
CA ASP A 207 7.03 25.90 6.86
C ASP A 207 7.68 25.97 8.26
N GLU A 208 8.53 26.98 8.48
CA GLU A 208 9.34 27.19 9.70
C GLU A 208 8.50 27.29 11.00
N SER A 209 7.17 27.24 10.90
CA SER A 209 6.21 27.34 11.99
C SER A 209 5.94 26.03 12.76
N ILE A 210 6.35 24.87 12.24
CA ILE A 210 6.00 23.57 12.85
C ILE A 210 7.21 23.02 13.62
N THR A 211 7.17 23.08 14.96
CA THR A 211 8.15 22.40 15.81
C THR A 211 7.75 20.94 16.08
N PRO A 212 8.67 20.04 16.51
CA PRO A 212 8.33 18.65 16.85
C PRO A 212 7.19 18.52 17.87
N ASP A 213 7.06 19.48 18.79
CA ASP A 213 6.01 19.51 19.80
C ASP A 213 4.64 19.85 19.21
N ASP A 214 4.60 20.61 18.10
CA ASP A 214 3.36 21.00 17.41
C ASP A 214 2.79 19.88 16.54
N VAL A 215 3.61 18.88 16.18
CA VAL A 215 3.23 17.78 15.26
C VAL A 215 2.01 17.02 15.76
N SER A 216 1.88 16.80 17.07
CA SER A 216 0.72 16.09 17.62
C SER A 216 -0.57 16.87 17.48
N GLY A 217 -0.51 18.21 17.54
CA GLY A 217 -1.68 19.09 17.40
C GLY A 217 -2.08 19.31 15.95
N ALA A 218 -1.11 19.32 15.03
CA ALA A 218 -1.29 19.53 13.60
C ALA A 218 -1.27 18.23 12.77
N PHE A 219 -1.36 17.05 13.41
CA PHE A 219 -1.13 15.76 12.74
C PHE A 219 -2.07 15.53 11.56
N ASP A 220 -3.36 15.82 11.73
CA ASP A 220 -4.37 15.61 10.69
C ASP A 220 -4.13 16.55 9.49
N ASP A 221 -3.75 17.81 9.74
CA ASP A 221 -3.43 18.79 8.70
C ASP A 221 -2.14 18.39 7.95
N LEU A 222 -1.12 17.94 8.68
CA LEU A 222 0.14 17.43 8.11
C LEU A 222 -0.12 16.18 7.24
N LEU A 223 -0.97 15.27 7.72
CA LEU A 223 -1.36 14.08 6.98
C LEU A 223 -2.14 14.44 5.71
N ALA A 224 -3.09 15.39 5.81
CA ALA A 224 -3.82 15.91 4.67
C ALA A 224 -2.88 16.54 3.63
N ALA A 225 -1.89 17.32 4.08
CA ALA A 225 -0.88 17.92 3.22
C ALA A 225 0.02 16.89 2.53
N LEU A 226 0.38 15.78 3.20
CA LEU A 226 1.17 14.68 2.62
C LEU A 226 0.46 14.03 1.43
N VAL A 227 -0.87 13.85 1.54
CA VAL A 227 -1.69 13.17 0.53
C VAL A 227 -2.33 14.12 -0.48
N ALA A 228 -2.16 15.44 -0.30
CA ALA A 228 -2.70 16.45 -1.20
C ALA A 228 -2.11 16.35 -2.61
N GLU A 229 -2.98 16.31 -3.60
CA GLU A 229 -2.58 16.15 -5.00
C GLU A 229 -2.83 17.43 -5.81
N ARG A 230 -1.73 18.06 -6.26
CA ARG A 230 -1.75 19.30 -7.05
C ARG A 230 -2.63 19.26 -8.30
N ARG A 231 -2.92 18.07 -8.85
CA ARG A 231 -3.74 17.91 -10.07
C ARG A 231 -5.22 18.29 -9.88
N TYR A 232 -5.69 18.40 -8.64
CA TYR A 232 -7.09 18.76 -8.34
C TYR A 232 -7.27 20.22 -7.88
N GLY A 233 -6.18 20.99 -7.76
CA GLY A 233 -6.20 22.30 -7.11
C GLY A 233 -6.11 22.22 -5.58
N THR A 234 -6.12 23.37 -4.92
CA THR A 234 -6.08 23.48 -3.45
C THR A 234 -7.45 23.24 -2.81
N GLU A 235 -8.52 23.57 -3.53
CA GLU A 235 -9.92 23.39 -3.10
C GLU A 235 -10.67 22.62 -4.18
N ALA A 236 -10.74 21.30 -4.05
CA ALA A 236 -11.32 20.42 -5.07
C ALA A 236 -12.82 20.69 -5.33
N GLU A 237 -13.54 21.27 -4.36
CA GLU A 237 -14.96 21.60 -4.48
C GLU A 237 -15.21 22.91 -5.25
N GLU A 238 -14.30 23.89 -5.13
CA GLU A 238 -14.37 25.19 -5.81
C GLU A 238 -13.62 25.20 -7.16
N ALA A 239 -12.92 24.12 -7.47
CA ALA A 239 -12.18 23.95 -8.71
C ALA A 239 -13.08 24.01 -9.96
N PRO A 240 -12.55 24.41 -11.13
CA PRO A 240 -13.24 24.34 -12.41
C PRO A 240 -13.90 22.97 -12.65
N SER A 241 -15.05 22.96 -13.32
CA SER A 241 -15.89 21.76 -13.48
C SER A 241 -15.14 20.50 -13.95
N ALA A 242 -14.14 20.66 -14.82
CA ALA A 242 -13.30 19.56 -15.29
C ALA A 242 -12.41 18.96 -14.18
N GLN A 243 -11.77 19.79 -13.35
CA GLN A 243 -10.93 19.35 -12.22
C GLN A 243 -11.77 18.71 -11.12
N ARG A 244 -12.94 19.29 -10.81
CA ARG A 244 -13.90 18.71 -9.87
C ARG A 244 -14.39 17.34 -10.32
N ASN A 245 -14.78 17.18 -11.59
CA ASN A 245 -15.17 15.88 -12.14
C ASN A 245 -14.04 14.85 -12.12
N LEU A 246 -12.80 15.28 -12.37
CA LEU A 246 -11.63 14.43 -12.28
C LEU A 246 -11.38 13.95 -10.84
N TRP A 247 -11.50 14.86 -9.88
CA TRP A 247 -11.41 14.54 -8.45
C TRP A 247 -12.52 13.60 -7.99
N LEU A 248 -13.78 13.85 -8.39
CA LEU A 248 -14.92 12.97 -8.08
C LEU A 248 -14.70 11.55 -8.61
N ARG A 249 -14.22 11.43 -9.85
CA ARG A 249 -13.87 10.14 -10.45
C ARG A 249 -12.83 9.41 -9.61
N HIS A 250 -11.68 10.05 -9.36
CA HIS A 250 -10.57 9.38 -8.68
C HIS A 250 -10.87 9.10 -7.22
N SER A 251 -11.48 10.04 -6.48
CA SER A 251 -11.80 9.84 -5.06
C SER A 251 -12.71 8.63 -4.85
N VAL A 252 -13.77 8.50 -5.65
CA VAL A 252 -14.72 7.39 -5.53
C VAL A 252 -14.15 6.08 -6.04
N LEU A 253 -13.51 6.07 -7.21
CA LEU A 253 -12.94 4.84 -7.75
C LEU A 253 -11.78 4.32 -6.90
N ARG A 254 -10.95 5.19 -6.31
CA ARG A 254 -9.92 4.76 -5.35
C ARG A 254 -10.55 4.01 -4.20
N ARG A 255 -11.60 4.55 -3.59
CA ARG A 255 -12.31 3.89 -2.49
C ARG A 255 -12.84 2.53 -2.91
N LEU A 256 -13.52 2.45 -4.06
CA LEU A 256 -14.03 1.19 -4.62
C LEU A 256 -12.94 0.14 -4.84
N PHE A 257 -11.76 0.52 -5.33
CA PHE A 257 -10.67 -0.41 -5.64
C PHE A 257 -9.76 -0.74 -4.45
N ASP A 258 -9.88 0.00 -3.35
CA ASP A 258 -9.09 -0.21 -2.15
C ASP A 258 -9.88 -0.90 -1.04
N ASP A 259 -11.17 -0.60 -0.90
CA ASP A 259 -12.09 -1.16 0.10
C ASP A 259 -12.98 -2.23 -0.56
N PRO A 260 -13.25 -3.37 0.12
CA PRO A 260 -14.05 -4.45 -0.47
C PRO A 260 -15.49 -4.03 -0.75
N VAL A 261 -16.06 -3.19 0.12
CA VAL A 261 -17.42 -2.64 0.02
C VAL A 261 -17.33 -1.14 0.24
N VAL A 262 -18.10 -0.39 -0.54
CA VAL A 262 -18.28 1.06 -0.37
C VAL A 262 -19.75 1.33 -0.13
N HIS A 263 -20.08 1.78 1.08
CA HIS A 263 -21.43 2.15 1.44
C HIS A 263 -21.80 3.53 0.87
N ARG A 264 -23.10 3.81 0.78
CA ARG A 264 -23.57 5.14 0.35
C ARG A 264 -23.28 6.22 1.38
N ASP A 265 -23.40 5.90 2.66
CA ASP A 265 -23.19 6.82 3.78
C ASP A 265 -21.72 7.22 3.96
N ASP A 266 -20.82 6.46 3.33
CA ASP A 266 -19.40 6.71 3.25
C ASP A 266 -19.03 7.78 2.20
N LEU A 267 -19.95 8.15 1.31
CA LEU A 267 -19.70 9.05 0.19
C LEU A 267 -20.40 10.39 0.38
N THR A 268 -19.76 11.46 -0.07
CA THR A 268 -20.40 12.78 -0.09
C THR A 268 -21.52 12.84 -1.13
N GLU A 269 -22.44 13.79 -0.99
CA GLU A 269 -23.53 13.99 -1.95
C GLU A 269 -23.03 14.18 -3.39
N ALA A 270 -21.92 14.90 -3.56
CA ALA A 270 -21.30 15.10 -4.87
C ALA A 270 -20.74 13.79 -5.46
N GLN A 271 -20.15 12.94 -4.61
CA GLN A 271 -19.65 11.62 -5.01
C GLN A 271 -20.79 10.67 -5.39
N LEU A 272 -21.87 10.65 -4.62
CA LEU A 272 -23.09 9.89 -4.92
C LEU A 272 -23.72 10.36 -6.23
N SER A 273 -23.84 11.68 -6.43
CA SER A 273 -24.36 12.27 -7.66
C SER A 273 -23.51 11.89 -8.88
N TYR A 274 -22.18 11.86 -8.72
CA TYR A 274 -21.27 11.40 -9.76
C TYR A 274 -21.53 9.92 -10.11
N LEU A 275 -21.62 9.03 -9.11
CA LEU A 275 -21.92 7.62 -9.34
C LEU A 275 -23.32 7.36 -9.90
N ALA A 276 -24.30 8.20 -9.61
CA ALA A 276 -25.65 8.09 -10.17
C ALA A 276 -25.71 8.54 -11.65
N SER A 277 -24.79 9.42 -12.07
CA SER A 277 -24.72 9.91 -13.44
C SER A 277 -24.47 8.78 -14.45
N LEU A 278 -24.93 8.95 -15.70
CA LEU A 278 -24.67 7.98 -16.77
C LEU A 278 -23.17 7.75 -16.99
N THR A 279 -22.41 8.85 -17.01
CA THR A 279 -20.95 8.83 -17.21
C THR A 279 -20.25 8.10 -16.06
N GLY A 280 -20.58 8.42 -14.81
CA GLY A 280 -19.97 7.79 -13.64
C GLY A 280 -20.22 6.28 -13.61
N ARG A 281 -21.47 5.84 -13.86
CA ARG A 281 -21.80 4.40 -13.94
C ARG A 281 -21.04 3.67 -15.03
N GLN A 282 -20.93 4.27 -16.22
CA GLN A 282 -20.19 3.68 -17.34
C GLN A 282 -18.70 3.57 -17.03
N VAL A 283 -18.09 4.62 -16.47
CA VAL A 283 -16.68 4.62 -16.07
C VAL A 283 -16.42 3.55 -15.01
N MET A 284 -17.24 3.49 -13.96
CA MET A 284 -17.12 2.51 -12.89
C MET A 284 -17.21 1.07 -13.42
N ARG A 285 -18.25 0.75 -14.21
CA ARG A 285 -18.44 -0.59 -14.79
C ARG A 285 -17.27 -1.00 -15.68
N ARG A 286 -16.83 -0.08 -16.55
CA ARG A 286 -15.70 -0.32 -17.45
C ARG A 286 -14.39 -0.52 -16.68
N ALA A 287 -14.17 0.26 -15.62
CA ALA A 287 -13.00 0.13 -14.78
C ALA A 287 -12.96 -1.26 -14.11
N ALA A 288 -14.09 -1.69 -13.53
CA ALA A 288 -14.21 -3.01 -12.91
C ALA A 288 -13.95 -4.15 -13.92
N GLU A 289 -14.60 -4.09 -15.09
CA GLU A 289 -14.42 -5.08 -16.16
C GLU A 289 -12.96 -5.16 -16.63
N GLN A 290 -12.31 -4.02 -16.88
CA GLN A 290 -10.91 -3.96 -17.32
C GLN A 290 -9.93 -4.50 -16.27
N ALA A 291 -10.28 -4.36 -14.99
CA ALA A 291 -9.50 -4.88 -13.88
C ALA A 291 -9.84 -6.36 -13.55
N GLY A 292 -10.83 -6.95 -14.21
CA GLY A 292 -11.26 -8.33 -13.97
C GLY A 292 -12.05 -8.53 -12.67
N PHE A 293 -12.72 -7.47 -12.19
CA PHE A 293 -13.64 -7.54 -11.05
C PHE A 293 -15.08 -7.70 -11.53
N VAL A 294 -15.90 -8.31 -10.68
CA VAL A 294 -17.36 -8.28 -10.79
C VAL A 294 -17.88 -7.17 -9.91
N LEU A 295 -18.57 -6.20 -10.52
CA LEU A 295 -19.22 -5.11 -9.81
C LEU A 295 -20.65 -5.48 -9.47
N GLU A 296 -20.97 -5.50 -8.18
CA GLU A 296 -22.33 -5.59 -7.67
C GLU A 296 -22.82 -4.22 -7.18
N GLU A 297 -24.00 -3.80 -7.64
CA GLU A 297 -24.68 -2.60 -7.19
C GLU A 297 -25.85 -3.00 -6.28
N ARG A 298 -25.84 -2.51 -5.04
CA ARG A 298 -26.81 -2.86 -4.01
C ARG A 298 -27.56 -1.64 -3.51
N ALA A 299 -28.58 -1.86 -2.69
CA ALA A 299 -29.37 -0.76 -2.10
C ALA A 299 -28.57 0.05 -1.06
N ASP A 300 -27.54 -0.54 -0.48
CA ASP A 300 -26.68 0.03 0.56
C ASP A 300 -25.33 0.52 0.01
N GLY A 301 -24.94 0.14 -1.21
CA GLY A 301 -23.65 0.53 -1.76
C GLY A 301 -23.20 -0.28 -2.98
N TRP A 302 -21.89 -0.44 -3.10
CA TRP A 302 -21.22 -1.15 -4.19
C TRP A 302 -20.18 -2.13 -3.63
N LEU A 303 -20.07 -3.28 -4.28
CA LEU A 303 -19.08 -4.33 -3.97
C LEU A 303 -18.28 -4.64 -5.24
N LEU A 304 -16.95 -4.60 -5.13
CA LEU A 304 -16.05 -5.11 -6.16
C LEU A 304 -15.52 -6.48 -5.73
N ALA A 305 -16.09 -7.54 -6.30
CA ALA A 305 -15.66 -8.90 -6.04
C ALA A 305 -14.54 -9.30 -7.00
N ASP A 306 -13.43 -9.83 -6.48
CA ASP A 306 -12.38 -10.48 -7.25
C ASP A 306 -12.68 -11.98 -7.34
N PRO A 307 -13.10 -12.51 -8.50
CA PRO A 307 -13.49 -13.92 -8.64
C PRO A 307 -12.37 -14.91 -8.33
N GLU A 308 -11.11 -14.47 -8.41
CA GLU A 308 -9.95 -15.33 -8.21
C GLU A 308 -9.18 -15.03 -6.92
N ALA A 309 -9.66 -14.06 -6.12
CA ALA A 309 -9.04 -13.61 -4.88
C ALA A 309 -7.53 -13.30 -5.02
N VAL A 310 -7.15 -12.62 -6.10
CA VAL A 310 -5.78 -12.13 -6.38
C VAL A 310 -5.50 -10.84 -5.61
N ALA A 311 -6.47 -9.93 -5.60
CA ALA A 311 -6.40 -8.62 -4.99
C ALA A 311 -6.81 -8.63 -3.50
N THR A 312 -7.10 -9.80 -2.94
CA THR A 312 -7.65 -9.96 -1.59
C THR A 312 -6.60 -10.52 -0.62
N ASP A 313 -6.45 -9.88 0.52
CA ASP A 313 -5.55 -10.28 1.61
C ASP A 313 -6.15 -11.33 2.54
N GLU A 314 -7.48 -11.32 2.71
CA GLU A 314 -8.23 -12.35 3.43
C GLU A 314 -9.29 -13.01 2.56
N LYS A 315 -9.25 -14.34 2.43
CA LYS A 315 -10.27 -15.06 1.70
C LYS A 315 -11.53 -15.20 2.57
N PHE A 316 -12.68 -15.13 1.92
CA PHE A 316 -13.95 -15.55 2.49
C PHE A 316 -14.69 -16.40 1.45
N PRO A 317 -15.06 -17.64 1.77
CA PRO A 317 -14.76 -18.33 3.02
C PRO A 317 -13.28 -18.72 3.16
N ASP A 318 -12.79 -18.77 4.39
CA ASP A 318 -11.56 -19.49 4.72
C ASP A 318 -11.79 -20.38 5.95
N ASP A 319 -11.12 -21.53 6.00
CA ASP A 319 -11.28 -22.52 7.07
C ASP A 319 -10.47 -22.13 8.33
N SER A 320 -9.87 -20.94 8.35
CA SER A 320 -8.92 -20.53 9.39
C SER A 320 -9.57 -19.82 10.57
N SER A 321 -10.85 -19.44 10.45
CA SER A 321 -11.58 -18.70 11.47
C SER A 321 -12.94 -19.31 11.79
N HIS A 322 -13.15 -19.68 13.05
CA HIS A 322 -14.45 -20.13 13.56
C HIS A 322 -15.57 -19.11 13.29
N ALA A 323 -15.24 -17.81 13.29
CA ALA A 323 -16.22 -16.77 12.97
C ALA A 323 -16.63 -16.81 11.49
N LYS A 324 -15.69 -17.07 10.57
CA LYS A 324 -15.98 -17.18 9.14
C LYS A 324 -16.80 -18.44 8.82
N ILE A 325 -16.50 -19.56 9.50
CA ILE A 325 -17.30 -20.79 9.42
C ILE A 325 -18.72 -20.56 9.96
N ALA A 326 -18.87 -19.89 11.09
CA ALA A 326 -20.19 -19.54 11.64
C ALA A 326 -20.97 -18.60 10.69
N ALA A 327 -20.30 -17.64 10.06
CA ALA A 327 -20.91 -16.74 9.08
C ALA A 327 -21.39 -17.50 7.83
N LEU A 328 -20.62 -18.48 7.33
CA LEU A 328 -21.06 -19.38 6.26
C LEU A 328 -22.33 -20.16 6.62
N LEU A 329 -22.36 -20.74 7.83
CA LEU A 329 -23.53 -21.47 8.32
C LEU A 329 -24.75 -20.55 8.43
N MET A 330 -24.56 -19.30 8.89
CA MET A 330 -25.62 -18.30 8.91
C MET A 330 -26.09 -17.94 7.50
N LEU A 331 -25.17 -17.74 6.54
CA LEU A 331 -25.52 -17.46 5.16
C LEU A 331 -26.37 -18.59 4.56
N ASP A 332 -25.99 -19.85 4.79
CA ASP A 332 -26.76 -21.02 4.35
C ASP A 332 -28.19 -21.03 4.91
N THR A 333 -28.36 -20.68 6.20
CA THR A 333 -29.71 -20.55 6.78
C THR A 333 -30.51 -19.38 6.21
N ILE A 334 -29.86 -18.26 5.87
CA ILE A 334 -30.52 -17.07 5.30
C ILE A 334 -30.93 -17.33 3.85
N THR A 335 -30.09 -17.99 3.06
CA THR A 335 -30.36 -18.30 1.64
C THR A 335 -31.29 -19.50 1.49
N GLY A 336 -31.30 -20.45 2.42
CA GLY A 336 -32.20 -21.60 2.42
C GLY A 336 -33.61 -21.31 2.96
N ALA A 337 -33.81 -20.16 3.60
CA ALA A 337 -35.13 -19.72 4.10
C ALA A 337 -35.90 -18.83 3.10
N ALA A 338 -35.34 -18.58 1.91
CA ALA A 338 -35.97 -17.85 0.80
C ALA A 338 -36.50 -18.80 -0.28
#